data_AF-A0A158PH70-F1
#
_entry.id   AF-A0A158PH70-F1
#
_cell.length_a   1.000
_cell.length_b   1.000
_cell.length_c   1.000
_cell.angle_alpha   90.00
_cell.angle_beta   90.00
_cell.angle_gamma   90.00
#
_symmetry.space_group_name_H-M   'P 1'
#
loop_
_entity.id
_entity.type
_entity.pdbx_description
1 polymer ?
#
loop_
_entity_poly.entity_id
_entity_poly.type
_entity_poly.pdbx_seq_one_letter_code
_entity_poly.pdbx_strand_id
1 'polypeptide(L)'
;MFHARATPEEQKNCAAPPAREENVVVPELVNAIVGLPSTSHPALLLTSVDLLGSASEWLSKNTSYLGKVVEWILHLAVTPSFAAPAAEAIDKASKEKTCTILIMNLPEAGIRLRLSELCQPIIERLQMVISSTPVIVTNNENEKAADSWARIAGEPVLWIDRIATIFREVRPWNGGSLKTVNSIASDAAPWLDIATKLYEVLSETLKRYESTSRIVEHCCRSIRFIVRSLGMQSIGFVEPLITQMMDIFSRHQHSCFLYLSSILVDEYGSMESLQPGLMIMLESLAHGTFTVLTLENGPRDHPDTVDDLFRLAMRFVVRAPSAFFVHPVATALFECAMVCLSLDHQEANRSVTRFFVSIIEQLLSARKAGFRDTGVIAAEDLVIVHGAKLTELCLQAAIFQASEYLLQTL
;
A
#
# COMPACT_ATOMS: atom_id res chain seq x y z
N MET A 1 -0.13 63.21 -28.77
CA MET A 1 -0.12 64.08 -27.58
C MET A 1 0.25 63.19 -26.40
N PHE A 2 1.46 63.41 -25.86
CA PHE A 2 2.08 62.85 -24.65
C PHE A 2 2.23 61.33 -24.48
N HIS A 3 3.43 60.87 -24.86
CA HIS A 3 4.16 59.77 -24.23
C HIS A 3 4.47 60.11 -22.77
N ALA A 4 4.11 59.23 -21.83
CA ALA A 4 4.79 59.13 -20.54
C ALA A 4 5.63 57.85 -20.56
N ARG A 5 6.93 58.00 -20.80
CA ARG A 5 7.94 56.95 -20.55
C ARG A 5 8.11 56.83 -19.04
N ALA A 6 7.75 55.68 -18.48
CA ALA A 6 8.24 55.29 -17.16
C ALA A 6 9.77 55.14 -17.24
N THR A 7 10.47 55.71 -16.26
CA THR A 7 11.93 55.69 -16.12
C THR A 7 12.43 54.31 -15.70
N PRO A 8 13.66 53.89 -16.09
CA PRO A 8 14.17 52.53 -15.81
C PRO A 8 14.53 52.24 -14.34
N GLU A 9 14.24 53.16 -13.41
CA GLU A 9 14.62 53.04 -11.99
C GLU A 9 13.53 52.49 -11.08
N GLU A 10 12.27 52.39 -11.54
CA GLU A 10 11.16 51.90 -10.69
C GLU A 10 10.87 50.40 -10.83
N GLN A 11 11.56 49.69 -11.73
CA GLN A 11 11.42 48.22 -11.90
C GLN A 11 12.48 47.40 -11.14
N LYS A 12 13.29 48.05 -10.28
CA LYS A 12 14.43 47.39 -9.63
C LYS A 12 14.23 46.95 -8.17
N ASN A 13 13.02 47.09 -7.60
CA ASN A 13 12.79 46.88 -6.16
C ASN A 13 11.78 45.79 -5.75
N CYS A 14 11.34 44.88 -6.63
CA CYS A 14 10.40 43.81 -6.24
C CYS A 14 10.81 42.39 -6.66
N ALA A 15 12.11 42.08 -6.70
CA ALA A 15 12.56 40.70 -6.91
C ALA A 15 13.86 40.40 -6.17
N ALA A 16 13.84 40.46 -4.84
CA ALA A 16 14.76 39.63 -4.06
C ALA A 16 14.27 38.19 -4.18
N PRO A 17 15.12 37.21 -4.56
CA PRO A 17 14.65 35.86 -4.80
C PRO A 17 14.26 35.20 -3.47
N PRO A 18 13.11 34.48 -3.38
CA PRO A 18 12.67 33.81 -2.15
C PRO A 18 13.73 32.89 -1.54
N ALA A 19 14.66 32.39 -2.36
CA ALA A 19 15.75 31.52 -1.95
C ALA A 19 16.79 32.15 -0.99
N ARG A 20 16.90 33.49 -0.88
CA ARG A 20 17.89 34.13 0.01
C ARG A 20 17.42 34.23 1.45
N GLU A 21 16.13 34.49 1.68
CA GLU A 21 15.55 34.59 3.03
C GLU A 21 15.34 33.20 3.66
N GLU A 22 14.94 32.20 2.86
CA GLU A 22 14.79 30.82 3.32
C GLU A 22 16.10 30.25 3.89
N ASN A 23 17.25 30.55 3.28
CA ASN A 23 18.55 30.09 3.75
C ASN A 23 19.09 30.83 4.99
N VAL A 24 18.36 31.82 5.51
CA VAL A 24 18.68 32.52 6.76
C VAL A 24 17.73 32.06 7.86
N VAL A 25 16.42 32.03 7.58
CA VAL A 25 15.39 31.76 8.59
C VAL A 25 15.22 30.27 8.89
N VAL A 26 15.28 29.40 7.86
CA VAL A 26 15.05 27.96 8.04
C VAL A 26 16.13 27.29 8.92
N PRO A 27 17.44 27.58 8.77
CA PRO A 27 18.45 27.03 9.68
C PRO A 27 18.24 27.39 11.16
N GLU A 28 17.86 28.63 11.45
CA GLU A 28 17.61 29.09 12.83
C GLU A 28 16.42 28.36 13.44
N LEU A 29 15.34 28.24 12.68
CA LEU A 29 14.15 27.49 13.06
C LEU A 29 14.46 26.01 13.32
N VAL A 30 15.23 25.37 12.43
CA VAL A 30 15.65 23.97 12.60
C VAL A 30 16.46 23.78 13.88
N ASN A 31 17.42 24.67 14.15
CA ASN A 31 18.22 24.59 15.38
C ASN A 31 17.37 24.80 16.64
N ALA A 32 16.41 25.74 16.60
CA ALA A 32 15.49 25.98 17.71
C ALA A 32 14.63 24.74 18.01
N ILE A 33 14.14 24.08 16.96
CA ILE A 33 13.30 22.87 17.09
C ILE A 33 14.11 21.69 17.64
N VAL A 34 15.30 21.42 17.08
CA VAL A 34 16.16 20.31 17.53
C VAL A 34 16.64 20.52 18.97
N GLY A 35 16.68 21.76 19.45
CA GLY A 35 16.97 22.11 20.84
C GLY A 35 15.82 21.86 21.83
N LEU A 36 14.60 21.53 21.37
CA LEU A 36 13.46 21.31 22.25
C LEU A 36 13.65 20.02 23.09
N PRO A 37 13.45 20.10 24.43
CA PRO A 37 13.44 18.92 25.28
C PRO A 37 12.33 17.93 24.89
N SER A 38 12.58 16.63 25.02
CA SER A 38 11.58 15.57 24.81
C SER A 38 10.41 15.62 25.82
N THR A 39 10.57 16.36 26.92
CA THR A 39 9.54 16.65 27.93
C THR A 39 8.63 17.83 27.56
N SER A 40 8.86 18.48 26.42
CA SER A 40 8.03 19.60 25.95
C SER A 40 6.58 19.16 25.69
N HIS A 41 5.68 20.14 25.62
CA HIS A 41 4.27 19.87 25.40
C HIS A 41 4.04 19.06 24.10
N PRO A 42 3.25 17.96 24.13
CA PRO A 42 3.07 17.07 22.98
C PRO A 42 2.61 17.76 21.69
N ALA A 43 1.71 18.75 21.80
CA ALA A 43 1.25 19.52 20.63
C ALA A 43 2.38 20.35 20.00
N LEU A 44 3.28 20.92 20.83
CA LEU A 44 4.44 21.67 20.33
C LEU A 44 5.38 20.74 19.57
N LEU A 45 5.71 19.58 20.16
CA LEU A 45 6.57 18.58 19.51
C LEU A 45 5.97 18.09 18.19
N LEU A 46 4.65 17.91 18.11
CA LEU A 46 3.97 17.50 16.88
C LEU A 46 4.06 18.58 15.80
N THR A 47 3.66 19.81 16.12
CA THR A 47 3.76 20.93 15.18
C THR A 47 5.19 21.15 14.70
N SER A 48 6.18 20.96 15.59
CA SER A 48 7.59 20.99 15.23
C SER A 48 7.98 19.87 14.25
N VAL A 49 7.48 18.64 14.45
CA VAL A 49 7.70 17.54 13.50
C VAL A 49 7.05 17.85 12.15
N ASP A 50 5.80 18.29 12.11
CA ASP A 50 5.09 18.60 10.86
C ASP A 50 5.78 19.74 10.08
N LEU A 51 6.30 20.74 10.80
CA LEU A 51 7.05 21.84 10.21
C LEU A 51 8.37 21.36 9.59
N LEU A 52 9.08 20.46 10.28
CA LEU A 52 10.29 19.81 9.74
C LEU A 52 9.98 18.92 8.52
N GLY A 53 8.84 18.23 8.53
CA GLY A 53 8.36 17.48 7.36
C GLY A 53 8.06 18.36 6.16
N SER A 54 7.44 19.52 6.41
CA SER A 54 7.19 20.55 5.39
C SER A 54 8.49 21.13 4.83
N ALA A 55 9.55 21.18 5.63
CA ALA A 55 10.90 21.60 5.22
C ALA A 55 11.77 20.47 4.62
N SER A 56 11.20 19.29 4.33
CA SER A 56 11.97 18.12 3.86
C SER A 56 12.76 18.36 2.56
N GLU A 57 12.23 19.12 1.61
CA GLU A 57 12.95 19.48 0.38
C GLU A 57 14.16 20.39 0.66
N TRP A 58 14.04 21.30 1.62
CA TRP A 58 15.16 22.13 2.02
C TRP A 58 16.21 21.32 2.78
N LEU A 59 15.79 20.41 3.66
CA LEU A 59 16.68 19.53 4.43
C LEU A 59 17.45 18.55 3.54
N SER A 60 16.85 18.05 2.46
CA SER A 60 17.54 17.18 1.50
C SER A 60 18.69 17.90 0.78
N LYS A 61 18.57 19.21 0.57
CA LYS A 61 19.62 20.08 -0.01
C LYS A 61 20.66 20.53 1.04
N ASN A 62 20.34 20.44 2.34
CA ASN A 62 21.16 20.92 3.45
C ASN A 62 21.50 19.78 4.44
N THR A 63 22.31 18.84 3.96
CA THR A 63 22.62 17.56 4.66
C THR A 63 23.28 17.71 6.03
N SER A 64 23.93 18.85 6.31
CA SER A 64 24.52 19.16 7.62
C SER A 64 23.48 19.23 8.76
N TYR A 65 22.24 19.61 8.44
CA TYR A 65 21.13 19.68 9.40
C TYR A 65 20.31 18.40 9.42
N LEU A 66 20.16 17.74 8.26
CA LEU A 66 19.33 16.55 8.09
C LEU A 66 19.62 15.45 9.12
N GLY A 67 20.89 15.14 9.36
CA GLY A 67 21.27 14.09 10.32
C GLY A 67 20.78 14.37 11.75
N LYS A 68 20.92 15.62 12.21
CA LYS A 68 20.48 16.06 13.56
C LYS A 68 18.96 16.04 13.68
N VAL A 69 18.26 16.47 12.63
CA VAL A 69 16.79 16.44 12.58
C VAL A 69 16.27 15.01 12.62
N VAL A 70 16.86 14.11 11.82
CA VAL A 70 16.50 12.68 11.82
C VAL A 70 16.72 12.07 13.20
N GLU A 71 17.85 12.35 13.85
CA GLU A 71 18.14 11.85 15.19
C GLU A 71 17.14 12.34 16.25
N TRP A 72 16.78 13.63 16.21
CA TRP A 72 15.80 14.20 17.14
C TRP A 72 14.40 13.61 16.94
N ILE A 73 13.92 13.52 15.69
CA ILE A 73 12.61 12.91 15.39
C ILE A 73 12.62 11.42 15.73
N LEU A 74 13.71 10.71 15.44
CA LEU A 74 13.84 9.29 15.75
C LEU A 74 13.76 9.06 17.28
N HIS A 75 14.45 9.88 18.06
CA HIS A 75 14.34 9.83 19.52
C HIS A 75 12.89 10.04 19.98
N LEU A 76 12.15 10.97 19.37
CA LEU A 76 10.73 11.18 19.66
C LEU A 76 9.81 10.04 19.19
N ALA A 77 10.14 9.37 18.08
CA ALA A 77 9.36 8.28 17.51
C ALA A 77 9.53 6.98 18.33
N VAL A 78 10.74 6.74 18.83
CA VAL A 78 11.09 5.56 19.63
C VAL A 78 10.69 5.72 21.10
N THR A 79 10.66 6.95 21.63
CA THR A 79 10.29 7.19 23.03
C THR A 79 8.77 7.07 23.24
N PRO A 80 8.29 6.18 24.13
CA PRO A 80 6.88 6.12 24.49
C PRO A 80 6.48 7.41 25.23
N SER A 81 5.54 8.18 24.68
CA SER A 81 5.01 9.37 25.35
C SER A 81 3.85 8.96 26.27
N PHE A 82 4.10 8.99 27.58
CA PHE A 82 3.08 8.72 28.60
C PHE A 82 2.35 10.01 29.02
N ALA A 83 1.40 10.51 28.23
CA ALA A 83 0.51 11.59 28.66
C ALA A 83 -0.86 11.55 27.98
N ALA A 84 -1.93 11.47 28.78
CA ALA A 84 -3.33 11.25 28.38
C ALA A 84 -3.90 12.16 27.28
N PRO A 85 -3.57 13.46 27.19
CA PRO A 85 -4.10 14.33 26.12
C PRO A 85 -3.29 14.28 24.82
N ALA A 86 -2.10 13.68 24.83
CA ALA A 86 -1.26 13.49 23.65
C ALA A 86 -1.81 12.38 22.73
N ALA A 87 -2.54 11.41 23.29
CA ALA A 87 -3.05 10.23 22.60
C ALA A 87 -3.95 10.53 21.41
N GLU A 88 -4.81 11.52 21.61
CA GLU A 88 -5.99 11.79 20.80
C GLU A 88 -5.72 12.88 19.76
N ALA A 89 -4.74 13.76 20.01
CA ALA A 89 -4.30 14.80 19.08
C ALA A 89 -3.10 14.39 18.23
N ILE A 90 -2.38 13.33 18.61
CA ILE A 90 -1.28 12.78 17.81
C ILE A 90 -1.88 11.90 16.72
N ASP A 91 -1.87 12.39 15.50
CA ASP A 91 -1.84 11.50 14.34
C ASP A 91 -0.56 10.64 14.46
N LYS A 92 -0.70 9.44 15.03
CA LYS A 92 0.40 8.49 15.25
C LYS A 92 1.06 8.05 13.94
N ALA A 93 0.51 8.44 12.79
CA ALA A 93 1.15 8.27 11.50
C ALA A 93 2.12 9.41 11.16
N SER A 94 1.90 10.64 11.66
CA SER A 94 2.63 11.84 11.22
C SER A 94 4.11 11.85 11.62
N LYS A 95 4.47 11.30 12.79
CA LYS A 95 5.88 11.20 13.24
C LYS A 95 6.65 10.17 12.42
N GLU A 96 6.14 8.96 12.32
CA GLU A 96 6.71 7.86 11.55
C GLU A 96 6.80 8.23 10.07
N LYS A 97 5.77 8.87 9.52
CA LYS A 97 5.75 9.40 8.15
C LYS A 97 6.85 10.42 7.92
N THR A 98 6.92 11.48 8.74
CA THR A 98 7.91 12.54 8.58
C THR A 98 9.34 12.02 8.79
N CYS A 99 9.55 11.18 9.81
CA CYS A 99 10.82 10.54 10.05
C CYS A 99 11.26 9.72 8.84
N THR A 100 10.36 8.91 8.28
CA THR A 100 10.63 8.09 7.09
C THR A 100 10.99 8.97 5.89
N ILE A 101 10.21 10.01 5.60
CA ILE A 101 10.48 10.94 4.48
C ILE A 101 11.90 11.52 4.59
N LEU A 102 12.33 11.90 5.80
CA LEU A 102 13.66 12.46 6.04
C LEU A 102 14.76 11.40 5.99
N ILE A 103 14.51 10.20 6.54
CA ILE A 103 15.43 9.05 6.45
C ILE A 103 15.71 8.71 4.98
N MET A 104 14.69 8.73 4.12
CA MET A 104 14.84 8.42 2.69
C MET A 104 15.71 9.43 1.92
N ASN A 105 16.08 10.58 2.52
CA ASN A 105 17.01 11.55 1.95
C ASN A 105 18.47 11.34 2.42
N LEU A 106 18.75 10.34 3.26
CA LEU A 106 20.10 9.98 3.71
C LEU A 106 20.83 9.10 2.67
N PRO A 107 22.17 9.01 2.75
CA PRO A 107 22.92 7.96 2.04
C PRO A 107 22.48 6.56 2.46
N GLU A 108 22.70 5.55 1.61
CA GLU A 108 22.22 4.17 1.84
C GLU A 108 22.59 3.57 3.21
N ALA A 109 23.82 3.79 3.66
CA ALA A 109 24.25 3.36 5.00
C ALA A 109 23.45 4.03 6.13
N GLY A 110 23.11 5.32 5.95
CA GLY A 110 22.26 6.07 6.87
C GLY A 110 20.80 5.60 6.84
N ILE A 111 20.27 5.30 5.65
CA ILE A 111 18.91 4.72 5.49
C ILE A 111 18.83 3.40 6.25
N ARG A 112 19.76 2.47 5.98
CA ARG A 112 19.82 1.15 6.63
C ARG A 112 19.81 1.27 8.15
N LEU A 113 20.69 2.11 8.69
CA LEU A 113 20.82 2.32 10.14
C LEU A 113 19.54 2.93 10.74
N ARG A 114 19.12 4.09 10.25
CA ARG A 114 18.02 4.86 10.87
C ARG A 114 16.66 4.18 10.70
N LEU A 115 16.41 3.51 9.58
CA LEU A 115 15.19 2.74 9.40
C LEU A 115 15.16 1.51 10.30
N SER A 116 16.30 0.86 10.53
CA SER A 116 16.41 -0.24 11.50
C SER A 116 16.09 0.26 12.92
N GLU A 117 16.65 1.39 13.33
CA GLU A 117 16.36 2.01 14.64
C GLU A 117 14.87 2.39 14.80
N LEU A 118 14.21 2.82 13.72
CA LEU A 118 12.78 3.16 13.72
C LEU A 118 11.89 1.91 13.84
N CYS A 119 12.23 0.84 13.12
CA CYS A 119 11.41 -0.36 13.01
C CYS A 119 11.62 -1.36 14.15
N GLN A 120 12.83 -1.41 14.73
CA GLN A 120 13.17 -2.40 15.76
C GLN A 120 12.24 -2.36 16.99
N PRO A 121 11.89 -1.17 17.56
CA PRO A 121 10.92 -1.10 18.66
C PRO A 121 9.52 -1.57 18.26
N ILE A 122 9.11 -1.39 17.00
CA ILE A 122 7.81 -1.84 16.49
C ILE A 122 7.77 -3.37 16.45
N ILE A 123 8.84 -4.00 15.95
CA ILE A 123 9.00 -5.46 15.92
C ILE A 123 8.89 -6.03 17.35
N GLU A 124 9.70 -5.51 18.28
CA GLU A 124 9.72 -5.99 19.67
C GLU A 124 8.36 -5.85 20.35
N ARG A 125 7.69 -4.71 20.17
CA ARG A 125 6.37 -4.47 20.77
C ARG A 125 5.30 -5.36 20.17
N LEU A 126 5.28 -5.54 18.86
CA LEU A 126 4.31 -6.43 18.22
C LEU A 126 4.55 -7.89 18.63
N GLN A 127 5.81 -8.34 18.73
CA GLN A 127 6.14 -9.66 19.28
C GLN A 127 5.67 -9.85 20.72
N MET A 128 5.84 -8.83 21.58
CA MET A 128 5.29 -8.85 22.94
C MET A 128 3.76 -8.98 22.93
N VAL A 129 3.06 -8.26 22.06
CA VAL A 129 1.59 -8.33 21.94
C VAL A 129 1.14 -9.71 21.47
N ILE A 130 1.83 -10.33 20.51
CA ILE A 130 1.51 -11.66 20.00
C ILE A 130 1.72 -12.75 21.06
N SER A 131 2.81 -12.64 21.83
CA SER A 131 3.19 -13.61 22.87
C SER A 131 2.40 -13.45 24.17
N SER A 132 1.74 -12.31 24.37
CA SER A 132 0.89 -12.08 25.53
C SER A 132 -0.41 -12.88 25.41
N THR A 133 -0.74 -13.65 26.45
CA THR A 133 -2.05 -14.30 26.56
C THR A 133 -3.12 -13.21 26.66
N PRO A 134 -4.24 -13.28 25.92
CA PRO A 134 -5.31 -12.29 26.05
C PRO A 134 -5.87 -12.34 27.46
N VAL A 135 -5.52 -11.35 28.29
CA VAL A 135 -6.15 -11.16 29.59
C VAL A 135 -7.54 -10.61 29.28
N ILE A 136 -8.56 -11.46 29.40
CA ILE A 136 -9.96 -11.01 29.43
C ILE A 136 -10.11 -10.19 30.71
N VAL A 137 -9.89 -8.88 30.63
CA VAL A 137 -10.22 -7.96 31.71
C VAL A 137 -11.71 -7.64 31.59
N THR A 138 -12.55 -8.58 32.04
CA THR A 138 -13.88 -8.22 32.51
C THR A 138 -13.69 -7.56 33.86
N ASN A 139 -13.75 -6.22 33.95
CA ASN A 139 -14.40 -5.49 35.04
C ASN A 139 -14.24 -3.96 34.94
N ASN A 140 -15.40 -3.30 34.93
CA ASN A 140 -15.84 -2.14 35.72
C ASN A 140 -15.06 -0.81 35.69
N GLU A 141 -15.66 0.14 34.98
CA GLU A 141 -16.12 1.48 35.43
C GLU A 141 -15.20 2.44 36.21
N ASN A 142 -13.87 2.31 36.20
CA ASN A 142 -12.99 3.40 36.65
C ASN A 142 -11.72 3.51 35.78
N GLU A 143 -11.87 4.00 34.54
CA GLU A 143 -10.74 4.22 33.63
C GLU A 143 -9.86 5.38 34.12
N LYS A 144 -8.69 5.06 34.69
CA LYS A 144 -7.58 6.00 34.76
C LYS A 144 -6.88 6.02 33.40
N ALA A 145 -6.42 7.19 32.97
CA ALA A 145 -5.73 7.37 31.69
C ALA A 145 -4.57 6.37 31.44
N ALA A 146 -3.84 5.96 32.49
CA ALA A 146 -2.75 4.99 32.37
C ALA A 146 -3.22 3.59 31.93
N ASP A 147 -4.42 3.17 32.36
CA ASP A 147 -5.00 1.87 32.03
C ASP A 147 -5.51 1.82 30.58
N SER A 148 -6.02 2.96 30.08
CA SER A 148 -6.43 3.13 28.67
C SER A 148 -5.23 3.01 27.71
N TRP A 149 -4.06 3.54 28.10
CA TRP A 149 -2.85 3.45 27.29
C TRP A 149 -2.24 2.05 27.24
N ALA A 150 -2.22 1.34 28.36
CA ALA A 150 -1.77 -0.04 28.40
C ALA A 150 -2.64 -0.91 27.48
N ARG A 151 -3.96 -0.66 27.45
CA ARG A 151 -4.90 -1.31 26.52
C ARG A 151 -4.56 -1.01 25.06
N ILE A 152 -4.40 0.27 24.71
CA ILE A 152 -4.09 0.69 23.33
C ILE A 152 -2.72 0.17 22.87
N ALA A 153 -1.71 0.16 23.74
CA ALA A 153 -0.38 -0.39 23.42
C ALA A 153 -0.40 -1.92 23.29
N GLY A 154 -1.41 -2.58 23.88
CA GLY A 154 -1.68 -4.01 23.73
C GLY A 154 -2.42 -4.37 22.45
N GLU A 155 -2.89 -3.39 21.66
CA GLU A 155 -3.59 -3.68 20.40
C GLU A 155 -2.59 -3.90 19.25
N PRO A 156 -2.66 -5.04 18.54
CA PRO A 156 -1.73 -5.33 17.45
C PRO A 156 -1.88 -4.36 16.27
N VAL A 157 -3.12 -3.90 16.00
CA VAL A 157 -3.43 -2.97 14.88
C VAL A 157 -2.58 -1.70 14.94
N LEU A 158 -2.35 -1.15 16.13
CA LEU A 158 -1.50 0.03 16.31
C LEU A 158 -0.10 -0.17 15.72
N TRP A 159 0.52 -1.29 16.05
CA TRP A 159 1.89 -1.59 15.61
C TRP A 159 1.94 -1.96 14.13
N ILE A 160 0.95 -2.71 13.65
CA ILE A 160 0.80 -3.04 12.23
C ILE A 160 0.66 -1.77 11.39
N ASP A 161 -0.15 -0.80 11.81
CA ASP A 161 -0.36 0.44 11.06
C ASP A 161 0.85 1.35 11.01
N ARG A 162 1.73 1.30 12.03
CA ARG A 162 3.02 1.99 11.98
C ARG A 162 3.91 1.41 10.87
N ILE A 163 3.92 0.09 10.70
CA ILE A 163 4.63 -0.57 9.60
C ILE A 163 4.06 -0.11 8.26
N ALA A 164 2.73 -0.14 8.10
CA ALA A 164 2.07 0.36 6.89
C ALA A 164 2.38 1.83 6.59
N THR A 165 2.50 2.66 7.62
CA THR A 165 2.81 4.08 7.49
C THR A 165 4.24 4.28 7.00
N ILE A 166 5.21 3.59 7.61
CA ILE A 166 6.62 3.64 7.19
C ILE A 166 6.75 3.19 5.74
N PHE A 167 6.31 1.98 5.40
CA PHE A 167 6.53 1.41 4.07
C PHE A 167 5.66 2.02 2.96
N ARG A 168 4.64 2.81 3.30
CA ARG A 168 3.95 3.66 2.33
C ARG A 168 4.86 4.78 1.80
N GLU A 169 5.74 5.30 2.65
CA GLU A 169 6.64 6.41 2.34
C GLU A 169 8.01 5.92 1.83
N VAL A 170 8.42 4.70 2.19
CA VAL A 170 9.61 4.06 1.60
C VAL A 170 9.35 3.77 0.13
N ARG A 171 9.92 4.60 -0.75
CA ARG A 171 9.76 4.49 -2.21
C ARG A 171 10.19 3.11 -2.73
N PRO A 172 9.58 2.63 -3.84
CA PRO A 172 10.05 1.42 -4.52
C PRO A 172 11.55 1.53 -4.83
N TRP A 173 12.31 0.49 -4.51
CA TRP A 173 13.73 0.44 -4.83
C TRP A 173 13.93 0.32 -6.35
N ASN A 174 14.51 1.34 -6.95
CA ASN A 174 14.78 1.39 -8.40
C ASN A 174 16.23 1.03 -8.76
N GLY A 175 16.98 0.44 -7.82
CA GLY A 175 18.45 0.44 -7.87
C GLY A 175 19.01 1.82 -7.51
N GLY A 176 20.12 1.86 -6.79
CA GLY A 176 20.75 3.11 -6.33
C GLY A 176 21.00 4.14 -7.46
N SER A 177 21.20 5.40 -7.08
CA SER A 177 21.35 6.53 -7.99
C SER A 177 22.44 6.34 -9.06
N LEU A 178 22.10 6.65 -10.31
CA LEU A 178 22.93 6.70 -11.53
C LEU A 178 23.82 5.48 -11.83
N LYS A 179 23.34 4.64 -12.77
CA LYS A 179 24.16 3.66 -13.48
C LYS A 179 25.29 4.35 -14.26
N THR A 180 26.45 4.57 -13.65
CA THR A 180 27.71 4.53 -14.39
C THR A 180 28.00 3.08 -14.74
N VAL A 181 28.32 2.83 -16.01
CA VAL A 181 28.25 1.56 -16.76
C VAL A 181 29.05 0.37 -16.18
N ASN A 182 29.69 0.47 -15.01
CA ASN A 182 30.62 -0.55 -14.50
C ASN A 182 30.46 -0.98 -13.02
N SER A 183 29.27 -0.90 -12.40
CA SER A 183 29.06 -1.53 -11.07
C SER A 183 28.43 -2.93 -11.21
N ILE A 184 29.14 -3.95 -10.73
CA ILE A 184 28.78 -5.37 -10.74
C ILE A 184 28.02 -5.78 -9.45
N ALA A 185 27.70 -4.84 -8.56
CA ALA A 185 26.88 -5.13 -7.39
C ALA A 185 25.38 -4.96 -7.74
N SER A 186 24.62 -6.05 -7.67
CA SER A 186 23.18 -5.97 -7.44
C SER A 186 22.99 -5.39 -6.04
N ASP A 187 22.93 -4.05 -5.93
CA ASP A 187 22.73 -3.42 -4.62
C ASP A 187 21.32 -3.73 -4.12
N ALA A 188 21.28 -4.60 -3.13
CA ALA A 188 20.07 -4.91 -2.39
C ALA A 188 19.53 -3.63 -1.76
N ALA A 189 18.21 -3.53 -1.62
CA ALA A 189 17.58 -2.40 -0.95
C ALA A 189 18.21 -2.24 0.45
N PRO A 190 18.60 -1.02 0.87
CA PRO A 190 19.20 -0.78 2.18
C PRO A 190 18.33 -1.26 3.36
N TRP A 191 17.03 -1.45 3.11
CA TRP A 191 16.03 -1.91 4.07
C TRP A 191 15.58 -3.35 3.88
N LEU A 192 16.22 -4.15 3.02
CA LEU A 192 15.83 -5.55 2.77
C LEU A 192 15.78 -6.36 4.08
N ASP A 193 16.82 -6.28 4.90
CA ASP A 193 16.93 -7.04 6.15
C ASP A 193 15.81 -6.68 7.14
N ILE A 194 15.54 -5.38 7.32
CA ILE A 194 14.51 -4.92 8.26
C ILE A 194 13.10 -5.20 7.73
N ALA A 195 12.89 -5.10 6.42
CA ALA A 195 11.62 -5.44 5.78
C ALA A 195 11.28 -6.93 5.92
N THR A 196 12.27 -7.81 5.77
CA THR A 196 12.10 -9.26 6.00
C THR A 196 11.72 -9.56 7.45
N LYS A 197 12.40 -8.96 8.43
CA LYS A 197 12.04 -9.13 9.85
C LYS A 197 10.63 -8.63 10.19
N LEU A 198 10.21 -7.52 9.58
CA LEU A 198 8.85 -7.00 9.73
C LEU A 198 7.82 -7.95 9.11
N TYR A 199 8.11 -8.50 7.94
CA TYR A 199 7.28 -9.52 7.32
C TYR A 199 7.15 -10.76 8.24
N GLU A 200 8.23 -11.26 8.82
CA GLU A 200 8.20 -12.43 9.72
C GLU A 200 7.23 -12.20 10.90
N VAL A 201 7.29 -11.03 11.53
CA VAL A 201 6.37 -10.66 12.62
C VAL A 201 4.93 -10.50 12.13
N LEU A 202 4.71 -9.93 10.96
CA LEU A 202 3.38 -9.80 10.36
C LEU A 202 2.78 -11.18 10.01
N SER A 203 3.61 -12.11 9.53
CA SER A 203 3.22 -13.49 9.22
C SER A 203 2.80 -14.25 10.48
N GLU A 204 3.54 -14.10 11.58
CA GLU A 204 3.14 -14.68 12.87
C GLU A 204 1.85 -14.03 13.39
N THR A 205 1.69 -12.72 13.21
CA THR A 205 0.46 -12.00 13.56
C THR A 205 -0.75 -12.51 12.77
N LEU A 206 -0.60 -12.70 11.46
CA LEU A 206 -1.64 -13.28 10.59
C LEU A 206 -2.09 -14.64 11.10
N LYS A 207 -1.13 -15.52 11.43
CA LYS A 207 -1.42 -16.86 11.97
C LYS A 207 -2.14 -16.79 13.31
N ARG A 208 -1.70 -15.91 14.21
CA ARG A 208 -2.27 -15.79 15.56
C ARG A 208 -3.70 -15.27 15.58
N TYR A 209 -4.02 -14.36 14.65
CA TYR A 209 -5.28 -13.62 14.58
C TYR A 209 -6.07 -13.93 13.30
N GLU A 210 -5.88 -15.12 12.73
CA GLU A 210 -6.44 -15.52 11.42
C GLU A 210 -7.97 -15.41 11.33
N SER A 211 -8.69 -15.48 12.44
CA SER A 211 -10.15 -15.33 12.49
C SER A 211 -10.62 -13.87 12.65
N THR A 212 -9.71 -12.94 12.94
CA THR A 212 -10.04 -11.53 13.22
C THR A 212 -9.83 -10.67 11.97
N SER A 213 -10.90 -10.51 11.18
CA SER A 213 -10.89 -9.79 9.89
C SER A 213 -10.16 -8.45 9.94
N ARG A 214 -10.43 -7.61 10.95
CA ARG A 214 -9.74 -6.32 11.11
C ARG A 214 -8.21 -6.47 11.19
N ILE A 215 -7.69 -7.40 11.97
CA ILE A 215 -6.23 -7.55 12.11
C ILE A 215 -5.63 -8.07 10.80
N VAL A 216 -6.30 -9.03 10.15
CA VAL A 216 -5.86 -9.61 8.88
C VAL A 216 -5.81 -8.55 7.77
N GLU A 217 -6.82 -7.69 7.67
CA GLU A 217 -6.89 -6.54 6.75
C GLU A 217 -5.67 -5.63 6.91
N HIS A 218 -5.39 -5.20 8.15
CA HIS A 218 -4.25 -4.32 8.44
C HIS A 218 -2.90 -5.02 8.17
N CYS A 219 -2.77 -6.32 8.48
CA CYS A 219 -1.57 -7.09 8.13
C CYS A 219 -1.36 -7.14 6.61
N CYS A 220 -2.41 -7.47 5.84
CA CYS A 220 -2.34 -7.51 4.37
C CYS A 220 -1.95 -6.14 3.80
N ARG A 221 -2.51 -5.05 4.36
CA ARG A 221 -2.15 -3.68 3.99
C ARG A 221 -0.66 -3.38 4.24
N SER A 222 -0.11 -3.79 5.38
CA SER A 222 1.32 -3.60 5.71
C SER A 222 2.23 -4.43 4.80
N ILE A 223 1.92 -5.71 4.60
CA ILE A 223 2.66 -6.61 3.70
C ILE A 223 2.63 -6.06 2.28
N ARG A 224 1.49 -5.55 1.81
CA ARG A 224 1.38 -4.91 0.50
C ARG A 224 2.39 -3.77 0.35
N PHE A 225 2.50 -2.87 1.33
CA PHE A 225 3.45 -1.77 1.26
C PHE A 225 4.91 -2.26 1.28
N ILE A 226 5.23 -3.29 2.07
CA ILE A 226 6.56 -3.92 2.08
C ILE A 226 6.90 -4.50 0.70
N VAL A 227 6.00 -5.29 0.11
CA VAL A 227 6.19 -5.90 -1.22
C VAL A 227 6.39 -4.81 -2.28
N ARG A 228 5.55 -3.75 -2.28
CA ARG A 228 5.69 -2.62 -3.21
C ARG A 228 7.01 -1.87 -3.05
N SER A 229 7.51 -1.75 -1.83
CA SER A 229 8.77 -1.07 -1.53
C SER A 229 9.98 -1.87 -2.01
N LEU A 230 9.98 -3.19 -1.79
CA LEU A 230 11.08 -4.08 -2.18
C LEU A 230 11.04 -4.49 -3.66
N GLY A 231 9.85 -4.48 -4.27
CA GLY A 231 9.60 -5.07 -5.58
C GLY A 231 10.10 -6.51 -5.63
N MET A 232 10.85 -6.84 -6.68
CA MET A 232 11.42 -8.17 -6.93
C MET A 232 12.25 -8.73 -5.78
N GLN A 233 12.86 -7.88 -4.94
CA GLN A 233 13.69 -8.34 -3.81
C GLN A 233 12.88 -9.01 -2.69
N SER A 234 11.55 -8.85 -2.67
CA SER A 234 10.70 -9.56 -1.72
C SER A 234 10.53 -11.07 -2.05
N ILE A 235 11.12 -11.56 -3.15
CA ILE A 235 10.96 -12.95 -3.62
C ILE A 235 11.25 -14.01 -2.55
N GLY A 236 12.17 -13.73 -1.61
CA GLY A 236 12.57 -14.65 -0.55
C GLY A 236 11.43 -15.07 0.39
N PHE A 237 10.32 -14.33 0.44
CA PHE A 237 9.17 -14.67 1.28
C PHE A 237 7.83 -14.77 0.54
N VAL A 238 7.82 -14.66 -0.80
CA VAL A 238 6.58 -14.71 -1.59
C VAL A 238 5.91 -16.08 -1.55
N GLU A 239 6.66 -17.15 -1.74
CA GLU A 239 6.11 -18.51 -1.72
C GLU A 239 5.56 -18.92 -0.33
N PRO A 240 6.27 -18.65 0.79
CA PRO A 240 5.70 -18.80 2.13
C PRO A 240 4.42 -17.98 2.35
N LEU A 241 4.39 -16.73 1.86
CA LEU A 241 3.22 -15.86 1.98
C LEU A 241 2.02 -16.44 1.22
N ILE A 242 2.20 -16.86 -0.04
CA ILE A 242 1.13 -17.46 -0.85
C ILE A 242 0.57 -18.71 -0.14
N THR A 243 1.45 -19.57 0.36
CA THR A 243 1.07 -20.79 1.08
C THR A 243 0.23 -20.45 2.33
N GLN A 244 0.68 -19.49 3.13
CA GLN A 244 -0.05 -19.04 4.31
C GLN A 244 -1.41 -18.42 3.96
N MET A 245 -1.46 -17.58 2.92
CA MET A 245 -2.70 -16.94 2.47
C MET A 245 -3.74 -17.99 2.03
N MET A 246 -3.34 -18.99 1.24
CA MET A 246 -4.26 -20.05 0.80
C MET A 246 -4.76 -20.90 1.97
N ASP A 247 -3.87 -21.26 2.90
CA ASP A 247 -4.25 -22.05 4.09
C ASP A 247 -5.24 -21.29 4.99
N ILE A 248 -5.00 -20.00 5.26
CA ILE A 248 -5.94 -19.19 6.03
C ILE A 248 -7.24 -18.99 5.25
N PHE A 249 -7.18 -18.67 3.96
CA PHE A 249 -8.37 -18.40 3.14
C PHE A 249 -9.32 -19.60 3.07
N SER A 250 -8.77 -20.83 3.08
CA SER A 250 -9.56 -22.07 3.12
C SER A 250 -10.44 -22.21 4.37
N ARG A 251 -10.09 -21.50 5.45
CA ARG A 251 -10.79 -21.50 6.75
C ARG A 251 -11.53 -20.18 7.02
N HIS A 252 -11.00 -19.07 6.51
CA HIS A 252 -11.51 -17.72 6.71
C HIS A 252 -11.41 -16.90 5.41
N GLN A 253 -12.54 -16.64 4.76
CA GLN A 253 -12.62 -16.00 3.44
C GLN A 253 -12.45 -14.47 3.52
N HIS A 254 -11.30 -13.99 3.99
CA HIS A 254 -10.99 -12.56 4.03
C HIS A 254 -10.69 -12.04 2.62
N SER A 255 -11.49 -11.07 2.12
CA SER A 255 -11.34 -10.48 0.79
C SER A 255 -9.97 -9.84 0.57
N CYS A 256 -9.35 -9.29 1.62
CA CYS A 256 -8.03 -8.67 1.55
C CYS A 256 -6.92 -9.56 1.02
N PHE A 257 -7.08 -10.90 1.10
CA PHE A 257 -6.15 -11.83 0.46
C PHE A 257 -6.25 -11.79 -1.07
N LEU A 258 -7.45 -11.62 -1.64
CA LEU A 258 -7.63 -11.40 -3.08
C LEU A 258 -6.89 -10.13 -3.51
N TYR A 259 -7.03 -9.05 -2.74
CA TYR A 259 -6.31 -7.82 -3.04
C TYR A 259 -4.80 -7.97 -2.91
N LEU A 260 -4.30 -8.60 -1.83
CA LEU A 260 -2.86 -8.83 -1.67
C LEU A 260 -2.31 -9.73 -2.78
N SER A 261 -3.03 -10.77 -3.19
CA SER A 261 -2.69 -11.60 -4.35
C SER A 261 -2.60 -10.77 -5.63
N SER A 262 -3.47 -9.78 -5.82
CA SER A 262 -3.42 -8.89 -6.99
C SER A 262 -2.10 -8.11 -7.04
N ILE A 263 -1.54 -7.77 -5.88
CA ILE A 263 -0.24 -7.09 -5.76
C ILE A 263 0.89 -8.05 -6.10
N LEU A 264 0.84 -9.29 -5.60
CA LEU A 264 1.83 -10.32 -5.95
C LEU A 264 1.85 -10.57 -7.45
N VAL A 265 0.69 -10.65 -8.10
CA VAL A 265 0.60 -10.79 -9.56
C VAL A 265 1.10 -9.55 -10.28
N ASP A 266 0.87 -8.35 -9.74
CA ASP A 266 1.37 -7.11 -10.32
C ASP A 266 2.91 -7.04 -10.36
N GLU A 267 3.56 -7.53 -9.30
CA GLU A 267 5.03 -7.54 -9.19
C GLU A 267 5.65 -8.75 -9.91
N TYR A 268 5.01 -9.93 -9.83
CA TYR A 268 5.62 -11.21 -10.21
C TYR A 268 4.98 -11.92 -11.41
N GLY A 269 3.82 -11.47 -11.88
CA GLY A 269 3.06 -12.18 -12.92
C GLY A 269 3.80 -12.34 -14.25
N SER A 270 4.73 -11.42 -14.56
CA SER A 270 5.55 -11.52 -15.78
C SER A 270 6.74 -12.48 -15.64
N MET A 271 6.98 -13.07 -14.47
CA MET A 271 8.01 -14.11 -14.29
C MET A 271 7.45 -15.51 -14.51
N GLU A 272 7.84 -16.12 -15.61
CA GLU A 272 7.41 -17.47 -16.01
C GLU A 272 7.66 -18.53 -14.93
N SER A 273 8.75 -18.39 -14.14
CA SER A 273 9.08 -19.33 -13.07
C SER A 273 8.08 -19.33 -11.91
N LEU A 274 7.38 -18.22 -11.66
CA LEU A 274 6.38 -18.10 -10.58
C LEU A 274 4.94 -18.22 -11.08
N GLN A 275 4.69 -18.11 -12.39
CA GLN A 275 3.35 -18.21 -12.97
C GLN A 275 2.58 -19.47 -12.54
N PRO A 276 3.17 -20.69 -12.52
CA PRO A 276 2.45 -21.88 -12.07
C PRO A 276 1.90 -21.75 -10.63
N GLY A 277 2.73 -21.25 -9.71
CA GLY A 277 2.31 -21.02 -8.32
C GLY A 277 1.25 -19.93 -8.18
N LEU A 278 1.38 -18.84 -8.94
CA LEU A 278 0.38 -17.77 -8.98
C LEU A 278 -0.95 -18.26 -9.55
N MET A 279 -0.95 -19.13 -10.56
CA MET A 279 -2.17 -19.71 -11.13
C MET A 279 -2.88 -20.66 -10.15
N ILE A 280 -2.13 -21.49 -9.40
CA ILE A 280 -2.69 -22.33 -8.33
C ILE A 280 -3.36 -21.46 -7.25
N MET A 281 -2.72 -20.34 -6.89
CA MET A 281 -3.28 -19.37 -5.96
C MET A 281 -4.59 -18.76 -6.50
N LEU A 282 -4.60 -18.32 -7.76
CA LEU A 282 -5.81 -17.78 -8.39
C LEU A 282 -6.95 -18.78 -8.38
N GLU A 283 -6.70 -20.02 -8.79
CA GLU A 283 -7.71 -21.08 -8.83
C GLU A 283 -8.29 -21.35 -7.44
N SER A 284 -7.43 -21.50 -6.43
CA SER A 284 -7.86 -21.78 -5.06
C SER A 284 -8.69 -20.64 -4.47
N LEU A 285 -8.23 -19.40 -4.64
CA LEU A 285 -8.93 -18.22 -4.15
C LEU A 285 -10.25 -17.96 -4.90
N ALA A 286 -10.26 -18.14 -6.22
CA ALA A 286 -11.47 -17.99 -7.03
C ALA A 286 -12.52 -19.04 -6.64
N HIS A 287 -12.13 -20.31 -6.48
CA HIS A 287 -13.04 -21.37 -6.06
C HIS A 287 -13.64 -21.08 -4.68
N GLY A 288 -12.81 -20.71 -3.69
CA GLY A 288 -13.30 -20.33 -2.37
C GLY A 288 -14.24 -19.12 -2.44
N THR A 289 -13.93 -18.13 -3.27
CA THR A 289 -14.77 -16.94 -3.47
C THR A 289 -16.11 -17.29 -4.12
N PHE A 290 -16.14 -18.18 -5.10
CA PHE A 290 -17.38 -18.61 -5.74
C PHE A 290 -18.35 -19.28 -4.76
N THR A 291 -17.86 -19.97 -3.72
CA THR A 291 -18.75 -20.53 -2.68
C THR A 291 -19.50 -19.44 -1.91
N VAL A 292 -18.96 -18.23 -1.81
CA VAL A 292 -19.62 -17.05 -1.20
C VAL A 292 -20.55 -16.38 -2.20
N LEU A 293 -20.05 -16.14 -3.42
CA LEU A 293 -20.80 -15.39 -4.43
C LEU A 293 -21.97 -16.17 -5.04
N THR A 294 -22.02 -17.50 -4.88
CA THR A 294 -23.15 -18.33 -5.34
C THR A 294 -24.27 -18.46 -4.30
N LEU A 295 -24.08 -17.94 -3.08
CA LEU A 295 -25.15 -17.83 -2.10
C LEU A 295 -26.25 -16.88 -2.58
N GLU A 296 -27.45 -17.03 -2.02
CA GLU A 296 -28.54 -16.09 -2.30
C GLU A 296 -28.11 -14.66 -1.95
N ASN A 297 -28.21 -13.74 -2.92
CA ASN A 297 -27.71 -12.37 -2.82
C ASN A 297 -26.18 -12.21 -2.55
N GLY A 298 -25.37 -13.27 -2.71
CA GLY A 298 -23.94 -13.25 -2.42
C GLY A 298 -23.17 -12.03 -2.95
N PRO A 299 -23.26 -11.68 -4.25
CA PRO A 299 -22.54 -10.52 -4.80
C PRO A 299 -23.02 -9.18 -4.22
N ARG A 300 -24.27 -9.09 -3.78
CA ARG A 300 -24.84 -7.89 -3.13
C ARG A 300 -24.41 -7.77 -1.67
N ASP A 301 -24.30 -8.89 -0.98
CA ASP A 301 -23.91 -8.94 0.43
C ASP A 301 -22.38 -8.82 0.60
N HIS A 302 -21.62 -9.15 -0.44
CA HIS A 302 -20.15 -9.14 -0.45
C HIS A 302 -19.54 -8.36 -1.63
N PRO A 303 -19.87 -7.06 -1.81
CA PRO A 303 -19.38 -6.27 -2.94
C PRO A 303 -17.87 -6.04 -2.91
N ASP A 304 -17.25 -5.95 -1.73
CA ASP A 304 -15.79 -5.81 -1.57
C ASP A 304 -15.05 -7.05 -2.09
N THR A 305 -15.62 -8.24 -1.85
CA THR A 305 -15.09 -9.50 -2.39
C THR A 305 -15.17 -9.53 -3.92
N VAL A 306 -16.25 -9.00 -4.51
CA VAL A 306 -16.38 -8.86 -5.97
C VAL A 306 -15.33 -7.89 -6.51
N ASP A 307 -15.17 -6.72 -5.89
CA ASP A 307 -14.13 -5.74 -6.27
C ASP A 307 -12.74 -6.39 -6.26
N ASP A 308 -12.33 -6.99 -5.13
CA ASP A 308 -11.01 -7.57 -4.98
C ASP A 308 -10.76 -8.78 -5.89
N LEU A 309 -11.78 -9.62 -6.15
CA LEU A 309 -11.69 -10.74 -7.10
C LEU A 309 -11.38 -10.23 -8.51
N PHE A 310 -12.08 -9.20 -8.98
CA PHE A 310 -11.88 -8.68 -10.33
C PHE A 310 -10.66 -7.78 -10.45
N ARG A 311 -10.19 -7.16 -9.35
CA ARG A 311 -8.85 -6.57 -9.29
C ARG A 311 -7.76 -7.61 -9.48
N LEU A 312 -7.89 -8.79 -8.84
CA LEU A 312 -6.98 -9.92 -9.01
C LEU A 312 -7.02 -10.46 -10.44
N ALA A 313 -8.20 -10.78 -10.96
CA ALA A 313 -8.37 -11.33 -12.32
C ALA A 313 -7.82 -10.37 -13.39
N MET A 314 -8.08 -9.07 -13.27
CA MET A 314 -7.53 -8.05 -14.16
C MET A 314 -6.00 -7.99 -14.12
N ARG A 315 -5.38 -8.17 -12.95
CA ARG A 315 -3.92 -8.23 -12.85
C ARG A 315 -3.34 -9.41 -13.61
N PHE A 316 -4.00 -10.57 -13.62
CA PHE A 316 -3.60 -11.70 -14.45
C PHE A 316 -3.74 -11.41 -15.95
N VAL A 317 -4.86 -10.82 -16.37
CA VAL A 317 -5.07 -10.40 -17.77
C VAL A 317 -3.94 -9.50 -18.27
N VAL A 318 -3.44 -8.59 -17.43
CA VAL A 318 -2.38 -7.64 -17.81
C VAL A 318 -0.98 -8.25 -17.70
N ARG A 319 -0.70 -9.03 -16.65
CA ARG A 319 0.67 -9.46 -16.31
C ARG A 319 1.06 -10.83 -16.84
N ALA A 320 0.08 -11.71 -17.02
CA ALA A 320 0.27 -13.09 -17.47
C ALA A 320 -0.90 -13.55 -18.37
N PRO A 321 -1.25 -12.79 -19.44
CA PRO A 321 -2.43 -13.10 -20.28
C PRO A 321 -2.40 -14.53 -20.82
N SER A 322 -1.26 -14.95 -21.35
CA SER A 322 -1.13 -16.26 -21.98
C SER A 322 -1.38 -17.42 -21.01
N ALA A 323 -0.86 -17.32 -19.78
CA ALA A 323 -1.07 -18.31 -18.73
C ALA A 323 -2.52 -18.26 -18.18
N PHE A 324 -3.11 -17.08 -18.10
CA PHE A 324 -4.48 -16.90 -17.60
C PHE A 324 -5.52 -17.50 -18.54
N PHE A 325 -5.52 -17.12 -19.82
CA PHE A 325 -6.61 -17.49 -20.75
C PHE A 325 -6.64 -18.97 -21.13
N VAL A 326 -5.51 -19.68 -21.05
CA VAL A 326 -5.48 -21.14 -21.26
C VAL A 326 -6.01 -21.91 -20.05
N HIS A 327 -6.16 -21.26 -18.91
CA HIS A 327 -6.57 -21.90 -17.66
C HIS A 327 -8.10 -21.91 -17.53
N PRO A 328 -8.74 -23.02 -17.08
CA PRO A 328 -10.19 -23.11 -16.95
C PRO A 328 -10.83 -22.05 -16.05
N VAL A 329 -10.07 -21.53 -15.07
CA VAL A 329 -10.52 -20.46 -14.18
C VAL A 329 -10.89 -19.18 -14.92
N ALA A 330 -10.30 -18.91 -16.10
CA ALA A 330 -10.61 -17.72 -16.89
C ALA A 330 -12.07 -17.72 -17.35
N THR A 331 -12.58 -18.87 -17.82
CA THR A 331 -13.99 -19.02 -18.21
C THR A 331 -14.91 -18.81 -17.01
N ALA A 332 -14.61 -19.44 -15.87
CA ALA A 332 -15.42 -19.30 -14.65
C ALA A 332 -15.47 -17.84 -14.15
N LEU A 333 -14.34 -17.13 -14.20
CA LEU A 333 -14.27 -15.71 -13.85
C LEU A 333 -15.04 -14.83 -14.84
N PHE A 334 -15.00 -15.16 -16.14
CA PHE A 334 -15.76 -14.44 -17.17
C PHE A 334 -17.27 -14.57 -16.96
N GLU A 335 -17.75 -15.79 -16.67
CA GLU A 335 -19.16 -16.05 -16.38
C GLU A 335 -19.60 -15.36 -15.09
N CYS A 336 -18.78 -15.43 -14.03
CA CYS A 336 -19.03 -14.72 -12.78
C CYS A 336 -19.11 -13.20 -13.00
N ALA A 337 -18.19 -12.64 -13.80
CA ALA A 337 -18.17 -11.22 -14.13
C ALA A 337 -19.45 -10.77 -14.82
N MET A 338 -19.98 -11.59 -15.74
CA MET A 338 -21.24 -11.29 -16.44
C MET A 338 -22.41 -11.17 -15.46
N VAL A 339 -22.50 -12.06 -14.46
CA VAL A 339 -23.53 -11.98 -13.42
C VAL A 339 -23.37 -10.70 -12.58
N CYS A 340 -22.13 -10.33 -12.26
CA CYS A 340 -21.80 -9.17 -11.43
C CYS A 340 -21.97 -7.81 -12.14
N LEU A 341 -22.15 -7.75 -13.46
CA LEU A 341 -22.42 -6.50 -14.18
C LEU A 341 -23.68 -5.77 -13.71
N SER A 342 -24.64 -6.53 -13.16
CA SER A 342 -25.90 -6.00 -12.67
C SER A 342 -25.87 -5.56 -11.20
N LEU A 343 -24.70 -5.65 -10.57
CA LEU A 343 -24.52 -5.29 -9.18
C LEU A 343 -24.56 -3.76 -9.02
N ASP A 344 -25.49 -3.27 -8.19
CA ASP A 344 -25.62 -1.85 -7.83
C ASP A 344 -24.62 -1.48 -6.73
N HIS A 345 -23.33 -1.56 -7.06
CA HIS A 345 -22.24 -1.14 -6.19
C HIS A 345 -21.09 -0.58 -7.01
N GLN A 346 -20.74 0.68 -6.77
CA GLN A 346 -19.87 1.48 -7.64
C GLN A 346 -18.49 0.84 -7.89
N GLU A 347 -17.73 0.53 -6.83
CA GLU A 347 -16.35 0.04 -6.99
C GLU A 347 -16.31 -1.39 -7.56
N ALA A 348 -17.18 -2.28 -7.08
CA ALA A 348 -17.36 -3.63 -7.62
C ALA A 348 -17.71 -3.62 -9.11
N ASN A 349 -18.72 -2.83 -9.51
CA ASN A 349 -19.10 -2.69 -10.92
C ASN A 349 -17.95 -2.15 -11.76
N ARG A 350 -17.26 -1.12 -11.27
CA ARG A 350 -16.07 -0.55 -11.92
C ARG A 350 -14.98 -1.60 -12.15
N SER A 351 -14.69 -2.45 -11.18
CA SER A 351 -13.69 -3.52 -11.32
C SER A 351 -14.13 -4.62 -12.28
N VAL A 352 -15.40 -5.01 -12.26
CA VAL A 352 -16.00 -5.96 -13.23
C VAL A 352 -15.91 -5.41 -14.66
N THR A 353 -16.35 -4.17 -14.90
CA THR A 353 -16.29 -3.55 -16.23
C THR A 353 -14.85 -3.40 -16.70
N ARG A 354 -13.94 -2.97 -15.83
CA ARG A 354 -12.52 -2.88 -16.18
C ARG A 354 -11.91 -4.24 -16.51
N PHE A 355 -12.33 -5.32 -15.87
CA PHE A 355 -11.87 -6.66 -16.24
C PHE A 355 -12.20 -6.98 -17.71
N PHE A 356 -13.45 -6.76 -18.15
CA PHE A 356 -13.81 -6.92 -19.55
C PHE A 356 -13.05 -5.98 -20.49
N VAL A 357 -12.94 -4.69 -20.14
CA VAL A 357 -12.19 -3.71 -20.93
C VAL A 357 -10.74 -4.15 -21.10
N SER A 358 -10.07 -4.59 -20.02
CA SER A 358 -8.70 -5.08 -20.07
C SER A 358 -8.54 -6.30 -20.98
N ILE A 359 -9.51 -7.23 -21.02
CA ILE A 359 -9.47 -8.37 -21.97
C ILE A 359 -9.48 -7.86 -23.41
N ILE A 360 -10.40 -6.94 -23.73
CA ILE A 360 -10.50 -6.39 -25.09
C ILE A 360 -9.24 -5.59 -25.46
N GLU A 361 -8.70 -4.79 -24.55
CA GLU A 361 -7.45 -4.05 -24.75
C GLU A 361 -6.27 -4.98 -25.02
N GLN A 362 -6.16 -6.10 -24.29
CA GLN A 362 -5.12 -7.11 -24.53
C GLN A 362 -5.24 -7.72 -25.94
N LEU A 363 -6.45 -8.10 -26.36
CA LEU A 363 -6.70 -8.64 -27.70
C LEU A 363 -6.37 -7.62 -28.81
N LEU A 364 -6.78 -6.36 -28.64
CA LEU A 364 -6.47 -5.28 -29.58
C LEU A 364 -4.96 -5.02 -29.66
N SER A 365 -4.27 -5.04 -28.52
CA SER A 365 -2.82 -4.89 -28.44
C SER A 365 -2.09 -6.03 -29.18
N ALA A 366 -2.49 -7.28 -28.93
CA ALA A 366 -1.94 -8.46 -29.60
C ALA A 366 -2.14 -8.37 -31.12
N ARG A 367 -3.35 -8.01 -31.57
CA ARG A 367 -3.66 -7.81 -32.99
C ARG A 367 -2.80 -6.72 -33.63
N LYS A 368 -2.62 -5.57 -32.96
CA LYS A 368 -1.80 -4.46 -33.45
C LYS A 368 -0.32 -4.86 -33.55
N ALA A 369 0.17 -5.66 -32.61
CA ALA A 369 1.54 -6.17 -32.59
C ALA A 369 1.76 -7.34 -33.56
N GLY A 370 0.71 -7.94 -34.12
CA GLY A 370 0.81 -9.19 -34.86
C GLY A 370 1.21 -10.38 -33.98
N PHE A 371 1.05 -10.28 -32.66
CA PHE A 371 1.35 -11.34 -31.70
C PHE A 371 0.20 -12.34 -31.65
N ARG A 372 0.52 -13.64 -31.70
CA ARG A 372 -0.46 -14.72 -31.62
C ARG A 372 0.14 -15.92 -30.90
N ASP A 373 -0.54 -16.38 -29.87
CA ASP A 373 -0.22 -17.59 -29.12
C ASP A 373 -1.52 -18.32 -28.71
N THR A 374 -1.39 -19.40 -27.94
CA THR A 374 -2.54 -20.17 -27.45
C THR A 374 -3.44 -19.37 -26.51
N GLY A 375 -2.88 -18.43 -25.74
CA GLY A 375 -3.64 -17.57 -24.84
C GLY A 375 -4.49 -16.54 -25.58
N VAL A 376 -3.96 -15.91 -26.62
CA VAL A 376 -4.72 -15.01 -27.50
C VAL A 376 -5.86 -15.76 -28.18
N ILE A 377 -5.61 -16.97 -28.68
CA ILE A 377 -6.67 -17.81 -29.29
C ILE A 377 -7.76 -18.12 -28.26
N ALA A 378 -7.39 -18.58 -27.06
CA ALA A 378 -8.35 -18.89 -26.00
C ALA A 378 -9.16 -17.65 -25.57
N ALA A 379 -8.53 -16.47 -25.50
CA ALA A 379 -9.21 -15.22 -25.20
C ALA A 379 -10.19 -14.80 -26.32
N GLU A 380 -9.79 -14.95 -27.59
CA GLU A 380 -10.68 -14.71 -28.75
C GLU A 380 -11.91 -15.62 -28.68
N ASP A 381 -11.71 -16.92 -28.45
CA ASP A 381 -12.78 -17.91 -28.35
C ASP A 381 -13.73 -17.57 -27.20
N LEU A 382 -13.20 -17.19 -26.03
CA LEU A 382 -14.00 -16.81 -24.86
C LEU A 382 -14.90 -15.60 -25.17
N VAL A 383 -14.36 -14.57 -25.84
CA VAL A 383 -15.13 -13.38 -26.25
C VAL A 383 -16.14 -13.72 -27.34
N ILE A 384 -15.84 -14.64 -28.26
CA ILE A 384 -16.77 -15.08 -29.30
C ILE A 384 -17.96 -15.82 -28.66
N VAL A 385 -17.69 -16.75 -27.74
CA VAL A 385 -18.71 -17.57 -27.08
C VAL A 385 -19.66 -16.71 -26.25
N HIS A 386 -19.13 -15.79 -25.45
CA HIS A 386 -19.94 -15.02 -24.50
C HIS A 386 -20.30 -13.60 -24.97
N GLY A 387 -19.74 -13.12 -26.09
CA GLY A 387 -19.83 -11.72 -26.52
C GLY A 387 -21.25 -11.21 -26.75
N ALA A 388 -22.13 -12.05 -27.30
CA ALA A 388 -23.54 -11.71 -27.49
C ALA A 388 -24.24 -11.47 -26.14
N LYS A 389 -24.02 -12.38 -25.18
CA LYS A 389 -24.62 -12.27 -23.84
C LYS A 389 -24.04 -11.10 -23.05
N LEU A 390 -22.73 -10.89 -23.13
CA LEU A 390 -22.07 -9.74 -22.52
C LEU A 390 -22.65 -8.42 -23.03
N THR A 391 -22.85 -8.30 -24.36
CA THR A 391 -23.45 -7.10 -24.97
C THR A 391 -24.88 -6.86 -24.47
N GLU A 392 -25.71 -7.91 -24.41
CA GLU A 392 -27.07 -7.86 -23.87
C GLU A 392 -27.07 -7.36 -22.41
N LEU A 393 -26.21 -7.93 -21.56
CA LEU A 393 -26.11 -7.58 -20.15
C LEU A 393 -25.62 -6.14 -19.94
N CYS A 394 -24.62 -5.69 -20.72
CA CYS A 394 -24.16 -4.31 -20.69
C CYS A 394 -25.27 -3.33 -21.09
N LEU A 395 -26.05 -3.64 -22.13
CA LEU A 395 -27.20 -2.82 -22.54
C LEU A 395 -28.28 -2.79 -21.45
N GLN A 396 -28.60 -3.95 -20.87
CA GLN A 396 -29.57 -4.04 -19.79
C GLN A 396 -29.13 -3.24 -18.56
N ALA A 397 -27.86 -3.37 -18.16
CA ALA A 397 -27.30 -2.60 -17.06
C ALA A 397 -27.37 -1.09 -17.36
N ALA A 398 -26.95 -0.66 -18.56
CA ALA A 398 -26.98 0.75 -18.97
C ALA A 398 -28.39 1.36 -19.01
N ILE A 399 -29.41 0.58 -19.37
CA ILE A 399 -30.80 1.08 -19.50
C ILE A 399 -31.53 1.08 -18.15
N PHE A 400 -31.34 0.04 -17.33
CA PHE A 400 -32.20 -0.23 -16.17
C PHE A 400 -31.52 -0.09 -14.81
N GLN A 401 -30.18 -0.09 -14.75
CA GLN A 401 -29.43 -0.19 -13.49
C GLN A 401 -28.33 0.86 -13.35
N ALA A 402 -27.86 1.44 -14.46
CA ALA A 402 -26.97 2.58 -14.44
C ALA A 402 -27.75 3.80 -13.92
N SER A 403 -27.68 3.99 -12.60
CA SER A 403 -27.76 5.31 -11.97
C SER A 403 -26.90 6.29 -12.80
N GLU A 404 -27.31 7.57 -12.91
CA GLU A 404 -26.75 8.64 -13.76
C GLU A 404 -25.21 8.77 -13.79
N TYR A 405 -24.50 8.10 -12.88
CA TYR A 405 -23.04 8.05 -12.75
C TYR A 405 -22.30 7.12 -13.72
N LEU A 406 -22.88 6.00 -14.18
CA LEU A 406 -22.16 5.05 -15.06
C LEU A 406 -21.85 5.68 -16.44
N LEU A 407 -22.71 6.61 -16.88
CA LEU A 407 -22.56 7.39 -18.11
C LEU A 407 -21.44 8.46 -18.04
N GLN A 408 -20.91 8.77 -16.86
CA GLN A 408 -19.83 9.77 -16.71
C GLN A 408 -18.42 9.17 -16.83
N THR A 409 -18.30 7.84 -16.91
CA THR A 409 -17.00 7.12 -16.93
C THR A 409 -16.70 6.36 -18.22
N LEU A 410 -17.64 6.35 -19.17
CA LEU A 410 -17.42 6.01 -20.58
C LEU A 410 -17.08 7.29 -21.35
#